data_AF-A0A2N1TYJ7-F1
#
_entry.id   AF-A0A2N1TYJ7-F1
#
_cell.length_a   1.000
_cell.length_b   1.000
_cell.length_c   1.000
_cell.angle_alpha   90.00
_cell.angle_beta   90.00
_cell.angle_gamma   90.00
#
_symmetry.space_group_name_H-M   'P 1'
#
loop_
_entity.id
_entity.type
_entity.pdbx_description
1 polymer ?
#
loop_
_entity_poly.entity_id
_entity_poly.type
_entity_poly.pdbx_seq_one_letter_code
_entity_poly.pdbx_strand_id
1 'polypeptide(L)'
;MHKALSRSVSIFALMLFLVASTLSPVAAKPFAVHYTLRGIVQITEGVACLYTADGRVYQLLMDKDEARKYNGKAVGVEGKVAKSDEVENVKVKKIEVLEEDESIQIPEVEHEAYQRPAKMLGESNGRMTVGNIRWDISPDPKSEQKKALHSWENATINPNKVLKAYFLVKPFAPKFLAAHTLLGFSFEPGGVVRKDGSESDNIFLTIEAYKKLGQTYGLVKTMKKNFDIVWILTTLHNYADLNVNYNNSTDKEIIIYPINLTREQTRALLVETIKQSCVNRQGEYYHTIRNNCTNNLIILLNRVLPADKRIKLWKIPSMLYNLKATMPVSVVKMLKKKGLIGEAALTITKENFVTSFDRIK
;
A
#
# COMPACT_ATOMS: atom_id res chain seq x y z
N MET A 1 -44.56 -31.66 68.95
CA MET A 1 -44.50 -33.13 69.12
C MET A 1 -43.99 -33.76 67.82
N HIS A 2 -42.99 -34.63 67.96
CA HIS A 2 -42.16 -35.23 66.92
C HIS A 2 -42.87 -36.20 65.97
N LYS A 3 -42.41 -36.22 64.71
CA LYS A 3 -41.92 -37.39 63.93
C LYS A 3 -41.38 -36.85 62.58
N ALA A 4 -40.45 -37.44 61.83
CA ALA A 4 -39.29 -38.30 62.04
C ALA A 4 -38.83 -38.67 60.61
N LEU A 5 -37.52 -38.66 60.34
CA LEU A 5 -36.82 -39.25 59.16
C LEU A 5 -37.17 -38.61 57.78
N SER A 6 -36.28 -38.34 56.84
CA SER A 6 -34.93 -38.82 56.59
C SER A 6 -34.06 -37.69 56.02
N ARG A 7 -32.83 -37.60 56.51
CA ARG A 7 -31.75 -36.80 55.91
C ARG A 7 -30.73 -37.79 55.39
N SER A 8 -30.42 -37.73 54.10
CA SER A 8 -29.13 -38.01 53.46
C SER A 8 -29.39 -38.45 52.02
N VAL A 9 -29.09 -37.60 51.04
CA VAL A 9 -28.29 -37.88 49.83
C VAL A 9 -28.18 -36.54 49.10
N SER A 10 -27.16 -35.76 49.46
CA SER A 10 -26.55 -34.81 48.54
C SER A 10 -25.48 -35.57 47.77
N ILE A 11 -25.26 -35.20 46.50
CA ILE A 11 -24.20 -35.69 45.60
C ILE A 11 -24.54 -37.00 44.85
N PHE A 12 -25.26 -36.89 43.73
CA PHE A 12 -25.02 -37.57 42.43
C PHE A 12 -26.24 -37.33 41.51
N ALA A 13 -26.18 -36.26 40.72
CA ALA A 13 -26.98 -36.14 39.49
C ALA A 13 -26.04 -35.81 38.32
N LEU A 14 -24.91 -36.52 38.32
CA LEU A 14 -24.02 -36.72 37.19
C LEU A 14 -24.34 -38.11 36.65
N MET A 15 -24.53 -38.23 35.34
CA MET A 15 -24.96 -39.42 34.58
C MET A 15 -26.44 -39.79 34.68
N LEU A 16 -27.24 -39.25 33.77
CA LEU A 16 -27.89 -40.05 32.73
C LEU A 16 -28.64 -39.09 31.79
N PHE A 17 -27.96 -38.64 30.75
CA PHE A 17 -28.52 -38.45 29.40
C PHE A 17 -27.34 -38.16 28.46
N LEU A 18 -26.53 -39.21 28.25
CA LEU A 18 -25.82 -39.35 26.98
C LEU A 18 -26.88 -39.56 25.90
N VAL A 19 -27.24 -38.50 25.19
CA VAL A 19 -27.43 -38.63 23.74
C VAL A 19 -26.13 -38.17 23.14
N ALA A 20 -25.27 -39.15 22.84
CA ALA A 20 -24.16 -38.97 21.93
C ALA A 20 -24.72 -38.58 20.56
N SER A 21 -25.00 -37.29 20.36
CA SER A 21 -24.99 -36.75 19.01
C SER A 21 -23.52 -36.68 18.62
N THR A 22 -23.07 -37.72 17.92
CA THR A 22 -21.91 -37.63 17.04
C THR A 22 -22.23 -36.54 16.02
N LEU A 23 -21.95 -35.29 16.37
CA LEU A 23 -21.76 -34.23 15.41
C LEU A 23 -20.47 -34.60 14.67
N SER A 24 -20.60 -35.47 13.67
CA SER A 24 -19.65 -35.51 12.57
C SER A 24 -19.41 -34.05 12.20
N PRO A 25 -18.17 -33.56 12.16
CA PRO A 25 -17.93 -32.23 11.63
C PRO A 25 -18.55 -32.23 10.24
N VAL A 26 -19.57 -31.41 10.02
CA VAL A 26 -20.11 -31.20 8.69
C VAL A 26 -18.91 -30.72 7.89
N ALA A 27 -18.36 -31.60 7.06
CA ALA A 27 -17.26 -31.27 6.18
C ALA A 27 -17.81 -30.16 5.29
N ALA A 28 -17.43 -28.92 5.60
CA ALA A 28 -17.90 -27.76 4.88
C ALA A 28 -17.56 -27.99 3.40
N LYS A 29 -18.59 -27.98 2.54
CA LYS A 29 -18.38 -28.07 1.09
C LYS A 29 -17.33 -27.01 0.71
N PRO A 30 -16.39 -27.29 -0.22
CA PRO A 30 -15.20 -26.46 -0.45
C PRO A 30 -15.48 -25.01 -0.88
N PHE A 31 -16.74 -24.59 -1.04
CA PHE A 31 -17.17 -23.24 -1.37
C PHE A 31 -18.59 -22.97 -0.80
N ALA A 32 -18.71 -22.93 0.53
CA ALA A 32 -20.00 -22.87 1.22
C ALA A 32 -20.58 -21.45 1.37
N VAL A 33 -19.76 -20.40 1.23
CA VAL A 33 -20.17 -19.00 1.49
C VAL A 33 -20.18 -18.20 0.19
N HIS A 34 -21.22 -17.40 -0.03
CA HIS A 34 -21.37 -16.56 -1.21
C HIS A 34 -20.86 -15.14 -0.93
N TYR A 35 -20.01 -14.62 -1.81
CA TYR A 35 -19.48 -13.26 -1.76
C TYR A 35 -19.90 -12.46 -2.99
N THR A 36 -20.17 -11.18 -2.77
CA THR A 36 -20.31 -10.17 -3.82
C THR A 36 -19.22 -9.12 -3.60
N LEU A 37 -18.29 -9.02 -4.54
CA LEU A 37 -17.10 -8.18 -4.46
C LEU A 37 -17.11 -7.17 -5.61
N ARG A 38 -16.53 -6.00 -5.38
CA ARG A 38 -16.26 -5.00 -6.42
C ARG A 38 -14.79 -4.64 -6.40
N GLY A 39 -14.16 -4.55 -7.56
CA GLY A 39 -12.74 -4.25 -7.66
C GLY A 39 -12.23 -4.21 -9.09
N ILE A 40 -10.92 -4.02 -9.23
CA ILE A 40 -10.23 -4.03 -10.53
C ILE A 40 -9.57 -5.39 -10.71
N VAL A 41 -9.78 -6.03 -11.86
CA VAL A 41 -9.04 -7.27 -12.19
C VAL A 41 -7.67 -6.91 -12.73
N GLN A 42 -6.61 -7.55 -12.24
CA GLN A 42 -5.29 -7.52 -12.89
C GLN A 42 -4.74 -8.94 -13.00
N ILE A 43 -4.01 -9.20 -14.08
CA ILE A 43 -3.26 -10.45 -14.27
C ILE A 43 -1.81 -10.23 -13.86
N THR A 44 -1.41 -10.89 -12.77
CA THR A 44 -0.04 -10.84 -12.24
C THR A 44 0.55 -12.24 -12.37
N GLU A 45 1.63 -12.38 -13.12
CA GLU A 45 2.33 -13.67 -13.33
C GLU A 45 1.41 -14.80 -13.83
N GLY A 46 0.40 -14.45 -14.64
CA GLY A 46 -0.56 -15.41 -15.20
C GLY A 46 -1.69 -15.81 -14.25
N VAL A 47 -1.80 -15.16 -13.09
CA VAL A 47 -2.89 -15.33 -12.12
C VAL A 47 -3.82 -14.11 -12.17
N ALA A 48 -5.12 -14.36 -12.28
CA ALA A 48 -6.13 -13.31 -12.24
C ALA A 48 -6.47 -12.94 -10.80
N CYS A 49 -6.30 -11.67 -10.46
CA CYS A 49 -6.53 -11.13 -9.12
C CYS A 49 -7.52 -9.96 -9.16
N LEU A 50 -8.48 -9.95 -8.25
CA LEU A 50 -9.40 -8.85 -8.01
C LEU A 50 -8.91 -7.98 -6.86
N TYR A 51 -8.61 -6.73 -7.16
CA TYR A 51 -8.19 -5.71 -6.21
C TYR A 51 -9.40 -4.89 -5.79
N THR A 52 -9.89 -5.15 -4.58
CA THR A 52 -11.10 -4.52 -4.07
C THR A 52 -10.81 -3.14 -3.48
N ALA A 53 -11.84 -2.29 -3.41
CA ALA A 53 -11.73 -0.92 -2.89
C ALA A 53 -11.27 -0.83 -1.42
N ASP A 54 -11.41 -1.91 -0.65
CA ASP A 54 -10.93 -1.99 0.74
C ASP A 54 -9.52 -2.61 0.88
N GLY A 55 -8.82 -2.78 -0.25
CA GLY A 55 -7.42 -3.20 -0.31
C GLY A 55 -7.21 -4.71 -0.23
N ARG A 56 -8.27 -5.53 -0.22
CA ARG A 56 -8.15 -6.99 -0.31
C ARG A 56 -7.88 -7.40 -1.75
N VAL A 57 -7.08 -8.45 -1.91
CA VAL A 57 -6.74 -9.05 -3.21
C VAL A 57 -7.24 -10.48 -3.22
N TYR A 58 -8.14 -10.79 -4.14
CA TYR A 58 -8.70 -12.13 -4.31
C TYR A 58 -8.18 -12.76 -5.59
N GLN A 59 -7.56 -13.93 -5.52
CA GLN A 59 -7.36 -14.76 -6.69
C GLN A 59 -8.73 -15.23 -7.20
N LEU A 60 -9.00 -14.93 -8.47
CA LEU A 60 -10.19 -15.36 -9.17
C LEU A 60 -9.97 -16.78 -9.70
N LEU A 61 -10.60 -17.77 -9.06
CA LEU A 61 -10.61 -19.14 -9.55
C LEU A 61 -11.63 -19.25 -10.69
N MET A 62 -11.15 -18.97 -11.89
CA MET A 62 -11.89 -19.04 -13.16
C MET A 62 -10.94 -19.40 -14.31
N ASP A 63 -11.48 -19.56 -15.51
CA ASP A 63 -10.68 -19.79 -16.70
C ASP A 63 -9.75 -18.61 -17.00
N LYS A 64 -8.51 -18.91 -17.44
CA LYS A 64 -7.47 -17.89 -17.64
C LYS A 64 -7.76 -17.01 -18.86
N ASP A 65 -8.27 -17.57 -19.94
CA ASP A 65 -8.58 -16.81 -21.15
C ASP A 65 -9.84 -15.96 -20.96
N GLU A 66 -10.79 -16.45 -20.17
CA GLU A 66 -11.92 -15.65 -19.72
C GLU A 66 -11.47 -14.49 -18.83
N ALA A 67 -10.59 -14.73 -17.85
CA ALA A 67 -10.10 -13.68 -16.96
C ALA A 67 -9.36 -12.56 -17.69
N ARG A 68 -8.65 -12.88 -18.80
CA ARG A 68 -7.96 -11.89 -19.65
C ARG A 68 -8.89 -10.81 -20.19
N LYS A 69 -10.17 -11.14 -20.44
CA LYS A 69 -11.18 -10.18 -20.94
C LYS A 69 -11.48 -9.04 -19.96
N TYR A 70 -11.19 -9.25 -18.68
CA TYR A 70 -11.43 -8.31 -17.60
C TYR A 70 -10.15 -7.63 -17.10
N ASN A 71 -8.96 -8.00 -17.61
CA ASN A 71 -7.70 -7.41 -17.17
C ASN A 71 -7.70 -5.89 -17.32
N GLY A 72 -7.45 -5.17 -16.23
CA GLY A 72 -7.49 -3.71 -16.13
C GLY A 72 -8.88 -3.10 -15.92
N LYS A 73 -9.96 -3.89 -15.90
CA LYS A 73 -11.34 -3.38 -15.81
C LYS A 73 -11.89 -3.42 -14.38
N ALA A 74 -12.77 -2.47 -14.07
CA ALA A 74 -13.61 -2.50 -12.88
C ALA A 74 -14.74 -3.53 -13.07
N VAL A 75 -14.93 -4.41 -12.09
CA VAL A 75 -15.89 -5.50 -12.18
C VAL A 75 -16.65 -5.72 -10.87
N GLY A 76 -17.86 -6.25 -11.01
CA GLY A 76 -18.60 -6.94 -9.96
C GLY A 76 -18.32 -8.43 -10.07
N VAL A 77 -17.91 -9.06 -8.97
CA VAL A 77 -17.69 -10.51 -8.90
C VAL A 77 -18.65 -11.10 -7.88
N GLU A 78 -19.53 -11.97 -8.35
CA GLU A 78 -20.24 -12.91 -7.49
C GLU A 78 -19.48 -14.23 -7.49
N GLY A 79 -19.17 -14.74 -6.31
CA GLY A 79 -18.40 -15.96 -6.19
C GLY A 79 -18.67 -16.69 -4.90
N LYS A 80 -18.03 -17.85 -4.77
CA LYS A 80 -18.08 -18.62 -3.53
C LYS A 80 -16.70 -18.82 -2.96
N VAL A 81 -16.64 -18.86 -1.63
CA VAL A 81 -15.42 -19.07 -0.85
C VAL A 81 -15.61 -20.23 0.12
N ALA A 82 -14.51 -20.85 0.55
CA ALA A 82 -14.56 -22.07 1.37
C ALA A 82 -15.19 -21.83 2.75
N LYS A 83 -14.90 -20.67 3.36
CA LYS A 83 -15.35 -20.27 4.70
C LYS A 83 -15.59 -18.76 4.75
N SER A 84 -16.35 -18.28 5.73
CA SER A 84 -16.74 -16.86 5.85
C SER A 84 -15.57 -15.91 6.16
N ASP A 85 -14.41 -16.44 6.52
CA ASP A 85 -13.17 -15.72 6.79
C ASP A 85 -12.12 -15.86 5.68
N GLU A 86 -12.46 -16.55 4.58
CA GLU A 86 -11.62 -16.66 3.39
C GLU A 86 -11.49 -15.29 2.70
N VAL A 87 -10.25 -14.90 2.39
CA VAL A 87 -9.88 -13.58 1.85
C VAL A 87 -8.88 -13.66 0.71
N GLU A 88 -8.45 -14.86 0.32
CA GLU A 88 -7.45 -15.07 -0.72
C GLU A 88 -8.07 -15.61 -2.00
N ASN A 89 -8.96 -16.59 -1.91
CA ASN A 89 -9.48 -17.29 -3.09
C ASN A 89 -10.99 -17.13 -3.23
N VAL A 90 -11.45 -16.78 -4.43
CA VAL A 90 -12.87 -16.76 -4.76
C VAL A 90 -13.14 -17.56 -6.03
N LYS A 91 -14.02 -18.57 -5.92
CA LYS A 91 -14.54 -19.28 -7.08
C LYS A 91 -15.59 -18.44 -7.76
N VAL A 92 -15.23 -17.87 -8.90
CA VAL A 92 -16.10 -16.96 -9.66
C VAL A 92 -17.31 -17.73 -10.16
N LYS A 93 -18.49 -17.17 -9.92
CA LYS A 93 -19.77 -17.64 -10.46
C LYS A 93 -20.28 -16.70 -11.54
N LYS A 94 -20.14 -15.40 -11.30
CA LYS A 94 -20.46 -14.35 -12.25
C LYS A 94 -19.40 -13.27 -12.13
N ILE A 95 -18.99 -12.72 -13.26
CA ILE A 95 -18.17 -11.53 -13.34
C ILE A 95 -18.81 -10.63 -14.38
N GLU A 96 -18.99 -9.37 -14.04
CA GLU A 96 -19.56 -8.37 -14.92
C GLU A 96 -18.70 -7.12 -14.88
N VAL A 97 -18.43 -6.54 -16.06
CA VAL A 97 -17.81 -5.22 -16.11
C VAL A 97 -18.81 -4.26 -15.52
N LEU A 98 -18.37 -3.52 -14.50
CA LEU A 98 -19.16 -2.39 -14.02
C LEU A 98 -18.95 -1.31 -15.07
N GLU A 99 -19.99 -1.03 -15.85
CA GLU A 99 -19.99 0.13 -16.71
C GLU A 99 -19.73 1.35 -15.84
N GLU A 100 -18.80 2.19 -16.29
CA GLU A 100 -18.65 3.51 -15.73
C GLU A 100 -20.02 4.16 -15.86
N ASP A 101 -20.60 4.58 -14.74
CA ASP A 101 -21.79 5.39 -14.80
C ASP A 101 -21.36 6.71 -15.45
N GLU A 102 -21.57 6.83 -16.78
CA GLU A 102 -21.20 8.02 -17.56
C GLU A 102 -21.93 9.28 -17.05
N SER A 103 -22.98 9.13 -16.24
CA SER A 103 -23.64 10.23 -15.54
C SER A 103 -22.84 10.72 -14.33
N ILE A 104 -21.98 9.88 -13.75
CA ILE A 104 -20.97 10.27 -12.77
C ILE A 104 -19.74 10.78 -13.53
N GLN A 105 -19.86 12.00 -14.03
CA GLN A 105 -18.68 12.74 -14.46
C GLN A 105 -17.82 13.00 -13.22
N ILE A 106 -16.69 12.30 -13.10
CA ILE A 106 -15.64 12.70 -12.17
C ILE A 106 -14.96 13.90 -12.85
N PRO A 107 -15.20 15.13 -12.39
CA PRO A 107 -14.66 16.30 -13.07
C PRO A 107 -13.15 16.17 -13.13
N GLU A 108 -12.57 16.43 -14.30
CA GLU A 108 -11.13 16.58 -14.42
C GLU A 108 -10.77 17.86 -13.66
N VAL A 109 -10.17 17.68 -12.48
CA VAL A 109 -9.79 18.81 -11.63
C VAL A 109 -8.30 19.04 -11.79
N GLU A 110 -7.91 20.29 -12.01
CA GLU A 110 -6.49 20.65 -12.02
C GLU A 110 -5.88 20.53 -10.62
N HIS A 111 -4.70 19.92 -10.56
CA HIS A 111 -3.92 19.75 -9.34
C HIS A 111 -2.63 20.56 -9.36
N GLU A 112 -2.03 20.71 -8.19
CA GLU A 112 -0.75 21.39 -8.01
C GLU A 112 0.37 20.76 -8.86
N ALA A 113 1.08 21.59 -9.62
CA ALA A 113 2.06 21.13 -10.61
C ALA A 113 3.26 20.35 -10.05
N TYR A 114 3.51 20.44 -8.73
CA TYR A 114 4.54 19.68 -8.03
C TYR A 114 4.13 18.24 -7.66
N GLN A 115 2.89 17.85 -7.98
CA GLN A 115 2.36 16.50 -7.85
C GLN A 115 1.93 15.98 -9.22
N ARG A 116 2.61 14.96 -9.73
CA ARG A 116 2.22 14.27 -10.97
C ARG A 116 2.25 12.76 -10.73
N PRO A 117 1.19 12.02 -11.12
CA PRO A 117 1.22 10.57 -11.07
C PRO A 117 2.27 10.02 -12.02
N ALA A 118 2.95 8.95 -11.61
CA ALA A 118 3.84 8.22 -12.50
C ALA A 118 3.04 7.62 -13.68
N LYS A 119 3.69 7.45 -14.83
CA LYS A 119 3.04 6.91 -16.03
C LYS A 119 3.87 5.79 -16.63
N MET A 120 3.26 4.64 -16.87
CA MET A 120 3.91 3.58 -17.64
C MET A 120 4.02 4.01 -19.11
N LEU A 121 5.24 4.08 -19.64
CA LEU A 121 5.48 4.40 -21.04
C LEU A 121 5.80 3.15 -21.87
N GLY A 122 6.34 2.12 -21.22
CA GLY A 122 6.58 0.82 -21.86
C GLY A 122 7.24 -0.18 -20.93
N GLU A 123 7.10 -1.45 -21.25
CA GLU A 123 7.79 -2.56 -20.58
C GLU A 123 8.37 -3.47 -21.66
N SER A 124 9.69 -3.67 -21.66
CA SER A 124 10.37 -4.52 -22.65
C SER A 124 11.63 -5.13 -22.05
N ASN A 125 11.91 -6.39 -22.37
CA ASN A 125 13.09 -7.13 -21.89
C ASN A 125 13.30 -7.06 -20.36
N GLY A 126 12.18 -7.09 -19.60
CA GLY A 126 12.22 -6.98 -18.14
C GLY A 126 12.60 -5.61 -17.60
N ARG A 127 12.65 -4.56 -18.44
CA ARG A 127 12.88 -3.16 -18.06
C ARG A 127 11.59 -2.37 -18.21
N MET A 128 11.42 -1.37 -17.35
CA MET A 128 10.21 -0.55 -17.27
C MET A 128 10.57 0.91 -17.57
N THR A 129 10.04 1.47 -18.65
CA THR A 129 10.17 2.89 -18.96
C THR A 129 8.99 3.64 -18.35
N VAL A 130 9.31 4.54 -17.43
CA VAL A 130 8.34 5.25 -16.60
C VAL A 130 8.53 6.74 -16.80
N GLY A 131 7.43 7.44 -17.05
CA GLY A 131 7.37 8.89 -17.12
C GLY A 131 6.87 9.52 -15.84
N ASN A 132 7.03 10.84 -15.77
CA ASN A 132 6.70 11.65 -14.59
C ASN A 132 7.43 11.20 -13.32
N ILE A 133 8.72 10.87 -13.42
CA ILE A 133 9.57 10.71 -12.24
C ILE A 133 10.02 12.10 -11.79
N ARG A 134 9.72 12.46 -10.54
CA ARG A 134 10.15 13.73 -9.95
C ARG A 134 11.65 13.68 -9.66
N TRP A 135 12.45 14.30 -10.51
CA TRP A 135 13.86 13.94 -10.64
C TRP A 135 14.80 14.84 -9.84
N ASP A 136 14.76 16.14 -10.09
CA ASP A 136 15.58 17.16 -9.43
C ASP A 136 14.72 18.33 -8.99
N ILE A 137 15.35 19.22 -8.22
CA ILE A 137 14.70 20.35 -7.58
C ILE A 137 15.61 21.57 -7.62
N SER A 138 15.03 22.74 -7.86
CA SER A 138 15.74 24.02 -7.90
C SER A 138 14.92 25.11 -7.21
N PRO A 139 15.57 26.18 -6.71
CA PRO A 139 14.84 27.35 -6.22
C PRO A 139 13.98 27.97 -7.32
N ASP A 140 12.77 28.40 -6.97
CA ASP A 140 11.95 29.21 -7.87
C ASP A 140 12.52 30.64 -7.91
N PRO A 141 13.13 31.08 -9.04
CA PRO A 141 13.78 32.39 -9.10
C PRO A 141 12.76 33.55 -9.05
N LYS A 142 11.46 33.26 -9.18
CA LYS A 142 10.38 34.25 -9.18
C LYS A 142 9.68 34.36 -7.83
N SER A 143 10.10 33.58 -6.83
CA SER A 143 9.45 33.53 -5.52
C SER A 143 10.34 34.13 -4.45
N GLU A 144 9.84 35.12 -3.72
CA GLU A 144 10.49 35.65 -2.51
C GLU A 144 10.42 34.64 -1.33
N GLN A 145 9.48 33.70 -1.39
CA GLN A 145 9.40 32.58 -0.45
C GLN A 145 10.26 31.40 -0.93
N LYS A 146 10.67 30.52 -0.01
CA LYS A 146 11.36 29.25 -0.32
C LYS A 146 10.44 28.27 -1.05
N LYS A 147 10.13 28.57 -2.31
CA LYS A 147 9.40 27.70 -3.22
C LYS A 147 10.40 27.01 -4.14
N ALA A 148 10.12 25.76 -4.46
CA ALA A 148 10.96 24.96 -5.32
C ALA A 148 10.24 24.58 -6.62
N LEU A 149 10.99 24.56 -7.70
CA LEU A 149 10.58 23.98 -8.97
C LEU A 149 11.11 22.54 -9.03
N HIS A 150 10.30 21.62 -9.55
CA HIS A 150 10.68 20.23 -9.72
C HIS A 150 10.83 19.90 -11.21
N SER A 151 11.90 19.21 -11.57
CA SER A 151 11.98 18.57 -12.87
C SER A 151 11.24 17.23 -12.88
N TRP A 152 10.73 16.87 -14.05
CA TRP A 152 9.92 15.68 -14.27
C TRP A 152 10.45 14.96 -15.49
N GLU A 153 10.91 13.73 -15.26
CA GLU A 153 11.73 13.03 -16.23
C GLU A 153 11.13 11.67 -16.57
N ASN A 154 11.55 11.15 -17.72
CA ASN A 154 11.31 9.77 -18.11
C ASN A 154 12.59 8.98 -17.89
N ALA A 155 12.49 7.85 -17.20
CA ALA A 155 13.63 6.95 -16.99
C ALA A 155 13.26 5.50 -17.26
N THR A 156 14.26 4.73 -17.64
CA THR A 156 14.16 3.27 -17.75
C THR A 156 14.74 2.64 -16.50
N ILE A 157 13.91 1.90 -15.79
CA ILE A 157 14.24 1.18 -14.56
C ILE A 157 14.51 -0.28 -14.91
N ASN A 158 15.63 -0.81 -14.42
CA ASN A 158 15.99 -2.22 -14.50
C ASN A 158 15.82 -2.88 -13.13
N PRO A 159 14.74 -3.65 -12.91
CA PRO A 159 14.51 -4.32 -11.65
C PRO A 159 15.62 -5.30 -11.25
N ASN A 160 16.36 -5.88 -12.21
CA ASN A 160 17.45 -6.81 -11.90
C ASN A 160 18.68 -6.13 -11.26
N LYS A 161 18.74 -4.79 -11.33
CA LYS A 161 19.79 -3.96 -10.74
C LYS A 161 19.44 -3.43 -9.35
N VAL A 162 18.27 -3.79 -8.81
CA VAL A 162 17.90 -3.38 -7.45
C VAL A 162 18.79 -4.07 -6.42
N LEU A 163 19.24 -3.29 -5.45
CA LEU A 163 20.07 -3.75 -4.34
C LEU A 163 19.25 -3.96 -3.09
N LYS A 164 18.53 -2.92 -2.65
CA LYS A 164 17.84 -2.92 -1.36
C LYS A 164 16.57 -2.10 -1.38
N ALA A 165 15.60 -2.48 -0.56
CA ALA A 165 14.40 -1.69 -0.29
C ALA A 165 14.47 -1.05 1.11
N TYR A 166 13.86 0.12 1.23
CA TYR A 166 13.86 0.95 2.43
C TYR A 166 12.46 1.42 2.79
N PHE A 167 12.12 1.40 4.07
CA PHE A 167 10.94 2.03 4.61
C PHE A 167 11.36 3.36 5.23
N LEU A 168 10.73 4.46 4.86
CA LEU A 168 11.13 5.79 5.30
C LEU A 168 10.01 6.44 6.07
N VAL A 169 10.37 7.26 7.04
CA VAL A 169 9.45 8.04 7.84
C VAL A 169 9.93 9.48 7.89
N LYS A 170 9.06 10.40 7.49
CA LYS A 170 9.18 11.82 7.76
C LYS A 170 8.19 12.19 8.86
N PRO A 171 8.63 12.35 10.12
CA PRO A 171 7.78 12.89 11.18
C PRO A 171 7.32 14.32 10.84
N PHE A 172 6.11 14.69 11.23
CA PHE A 172 5.67 16.08 11.18
C PHE A 172 4.75 16.43 12.36
N ALA A 173 4.75 17.69 12.76
CA ALA A 173 4.04 18.15 13.93
C ALA A 173 2.52 17.91 13.81
N PRO A 174 1.87 17.32 14.83
CA PRO A 174 2.47 16.76 16.05
C PRO A 174 3.14 15.39 15.82
N LYS A 175 4.47 15.32 16.02
CA LYS A 175 5.33 14.15 15.68
C LYS A 175 4.89 12.82 16.31
N PHE A 176 4.22 12.87 17.46
CA PHE A 176 3.74 11.66 18.14
C PHE A 176 2.54 11.00 17.44
N LEU A 177 1.81 11.76 16.61
CA LEU A 177 0.57 11.33 15.98
C LEU A 177 0.71 11.17 14.46
N ALA A 178 1.54 12.00 13.84
CA ALA A 178 1.57 12.13 12.39
C ALA A 178 2.99 12.04 11.83
N ALA A 179 3.11 11.26 10.77
CA ALA A 179 4.30 11.16 9.97
C ALA A 179 3.88 10.81 8.54
N HIS A 180 4.80 10.96 7.60
CA HIS A 180 4.62 10.51 6.23
C HIS A 180 5.54 9.32 5.97
N THR A 181 4.99 8.23 5.44
CA THR A 181 5.75 7.01 5.15
C THR A 181 6.02 6.86 3.67
N LEU A 182 7.22 6.43 3.31
CA LEU A 182 7.64 6.18 1.93
C LEU A 182 8.29 4.82 1.78
N LEU A 183 8.35 4.35 0.53
CA LEU A 183 9.06 3.14 0.15
C LEU A 183 10.16 3.52 -0.84
N GLY A 184 11.40 3.13 -0.57
CA GLY A 184 12.57 3.46 -1.37
C GLY A 184 13.29 2.21 -1.87
N PHE A 185 14.07 2.39 -2.93
CA PHE A 185 14.91 1.36 -3.52
C PHE A 185 16.26 1.97 -3.90
N SER A 186 17.35 1.24 -3.65
CA SER A 186 18.67 1.55 -4.20
C SER A 186 19.05 0.58 -5.31
N PHE A 187 19.96 1.02 -6.19
CA PHE A 187 20.32 0.34 -7.41
C PHE A 187 21.83 0.31 -7.65
N GLU A 188 22.29 -0.75 -8.31
CA GLU A 188 23.58 -0.74 -9.00
C GLU A 188 23.57 0.26 -10.17
N PRO A 189 24.75 0.73 -10.63
CA PRO A 189 24.86 1.52 -11.86
C PRO A 189 24.12 0.89 -13.04
N GLY A 190 23.46 1.73 -13.84
CA GLY A 190 22.57 1.34 -14.93
C GLY A 190 21.18 0.88 -14.50
N GLY A 191 20.86 0.98 -13.21
CA GLY A 191 19.58 0.59 -12.63
C GLY A 191 18.43 1.54 -12.97
N VAL A 192 18.66 2.85 -12.91
CA VAL A 192 17.70 3.88 -13.32
C VAL A 192 18.40 4.85 -14.23
N VAL A 193 18.02 4.87 -15.51
CA VAL A 193 18.74 5.62 -16.55
C VAL A 193 17.77 6.46 -17.38
N ARG A 194 18.05 7.76 -17.51
CA ARG A 194 17.33 8.67 -18.41
C ARG A 194 17.81 8.53 -19.85
N LYS A 195 17.06 9.10 -20.79
CA LYS A 195 17.41 9.07 -22.22
C LYS A 195 18.74 9.77 -22.53
N ASP A 196 19.10 10.78 -21.74
CA ASP A 196 20.36 11.54 -21.87
C ASP A 196 21.57 10.83 -21.23
N GLY A 197 21.39 9.62 -20.69
CA GLY A 197 22.45 8.82 -20.07
C GLY A 197 22.71 9.15 -18.60
N SER A 198 22.07 10.18 -18.04
CA SER A 198 22.15 10.41 -16.60
C SER A 198 21.39 9.35 -15.80
N GLU A 199 21.88 9.07 -14.60
CA GLU A 199 21.39 7.97 -13.77
C GLU A 199 20.95 8.45 -12.39
N SER A 200 20.14 7.62 -11.72
CA SER A 200 19.92 7.72 -10.29
C SER A 200 20.23 6.37 -9.64
N ASP A 201 20.90 6.40 -8.50
CA ASP A 201 21.14 5.21 -7.68
C ASP A 201 19.91 4.85 -6.83
N ASN A 202 18.83 5.61 -6.90
CA ASN A 202 17.66 5.41 -6.06
C ASN A 202 16.33 5.89 -6.67
N ILE A 203 15.23 5.26 -6.26
CA ILE A 203 13.86 5.73 -6.51
C ILE A 203 13.02 5.51 -5.25
N PHE A 204 12.15 6.47 -4.97
CA PHE A 204 11.21 6.45 -3.87
C PHE A 204 9.78 6.62 -4.37
N LEU A 205 8.87 5.87 -3.76
CA LEU A 205 7.44 6.05 -3.85
C LEU A 205 6.96 6.89 -2.67
N THR A 206 6.33 8.01 -2.98
CA THR A 206 5.53 8.80 -2.04
C THR A 206 4.07 8.79 -2.47
N ILE A 207 3.18 8.51 -1.52
CA ILE A 207 1.73 8.48 -1.75
C ILE A 207 1.11 9.64 -0.99
N GLU A 208 0.55 10.60 -1.70
CA GLU A 208 0.20 11.90 -1.15
C GLU A 208 -1.28 12.19 -1.33
N ALA A 209 -1.80 13.08 -0.48
CA ALA A 209 -3.04 13.78 -0.78
C ALA A 209 -2.79 14.66 -2.01
N TYR A 210 -3.51 14.39 -3.10
CA TYR A 210 -3.37 15.11 -4.36
C TYR A 210 -4.17 16.40 -4.26
N LYS A 211 -3.44 17.52 -4.16
CA LYS A 211 -4.04 18.82 -3.91
C LYS A 211 -4.54 19.44 -5.20
N LYS A 212 -5.82 19.80 -5.21
CA LYS A 212 -6.41 20.66 -6.24
C LYS A 212 -5.74 22.03 -6.20
N LEU A 213 -5.70 22.74 -7.32
CA LEU A 213 -5.05 24.05 -7.41
C LEU A 213 -5.57 25.00 -6.31
N GLY A 214 -4.66 25.54 -5.49
CA GLY A 214 -5.00 26.45 -4.40
C GLY A 214 -5.59 25.78 -3.14
N GLN A 215 -5.74 24.46 -3.13
CA GLN A 215 -6.29 23.73 -1.99
C GLN A 215 -5.30 23.66 -0.82
N THR A 216 -5.69 24.12 0.37
CA THR A 216 -4.86 23.97 1.57
C THR A 216 -5.01 22.59 2.20
N TYR A 217 -3.87 21.94 2.50
CA TYR A 217 -3.83 20.67 3.21
C TYR A 217 -4.34 20.81 4.65
N GLY A 218 -5.00 19.77 5.17
CA GLY A 218 -5.36 19.69 6.59
C GLY A 218 -5.76 18.28 6.99
N LEU A 219 -5.21 17.80 8.11
CA LEU A 219 -5.41 16.42 8.61
C LEU A 219 -6.88 16.05 8.83
N VAL A 220 -7.72 17.01 9.26
CA VAL A 220 -9.16 16.77 9.43
C VAL A 220 -9.87 16.73 8.08
N LYS A 221 -9.42 17.54 7.12
CA LYS A 221 -9.96 17.55 5.76
C LYS A 221 -9.65 16.23 5.02
N THR A 222 -8.52 15.58 5.31
CA THR A 222 -8.15 14.25 4.77
C THR A 222 -8.92 13.09 5.43
N MET A 223 -9.74 13.33 6.46
CA MET A 223 -10.69 12.33 6.96
C MET A 223 -12.03 12.33 6.18
N LYS A 224 -12.22 13.28 5.27
CA LYS A 224 -13.35 13.35 4.33
C LYS A 224 -12.86 13.08 2.91
N LYS A 225 -13.76 12.86 1.95
CA LYS A 225 -13.46 12.68 0.52
C LYS A 225 -13.07 14.01 -0.16
N ASN A 226 -12.11 14.74 0.41
CA ASN A 226 -11.77 16.10 -0.01
C ASN A 226 -10.49 16.18 -0.83
N PHE A 227 -9.61 15.18 -0.71
CA PHE A 227 -8.36 15.10 -1.47
C PHE A 227 -8.38 13.85 -2.31
N ASP A 228 -7.99 13.99 -3.57
CA ASP A 228 -7.71 12.84 -4.41
C ASP A 228 -6.40 12.19 -3.92
N ILE A 229 -6.01 11.03 -4.45
CA ILE A 229 -4.75 10.36 -4.09
C ILE A 229 -3.81 10.33 -5.29
N VAL A 230 -2.51 10.58 -5.03
CA VAL A 230 -1.47 10.52 -6.06
C VAL A 230 -0.31 9.66 -5.59
N TRP A 231 0.20 8.83 -6.49
CA TRP A 231 1.40 8.03 -6.29
C TRP A 231 2.52 8.61 -7.15
N ILE A 232 3.54 9.17 -6.49
CA ILE A 232 4.62 9.88 -7.14
C ILE A 232 5.89 9.04 -6.98
N LEU A 233 6.57 8.79 -8.09
CA LEU A 233 7.95 8.30 -8.08
C LEU A 233 8.88 9.51 -8.08
N THR A 234 9.89 9.47 -7.21
CA THR A 234 10.82 10.60 -7.00
C THR A 234 12.22 10.06 -6.68
N THR A 235 13.26 10.81 -7.00
CA THR A 235 14.60 10.53 -6.47
C THR A 235 14.66 10.94 -4.99
N LEU A 236 15.62 10.41 -4.24
CA LEU A 236 15.96 10.86 -2.89
C LEU A 236 16.36 12.32 -2.93
N HIS A 237 17.12 12.73 -3.95
CA HIS A 237 17.68 14.08 -4.03
C HIS A 237 16.55 15.09 -4.02
N ASN A 238 15.61 14.95 -4.95
CA ASN A 238 14.43 15.79 -5.00
C ASN A 238 13.60 15.73 -3.70
N TYR A 239 13.28 14.52 -3.21
CA TYR A 239 12.38 14.38 -2.08
C TYR A 239 13.00 14.90 -0.78
N ALA A 240 14.25 14.56 -0.50
CA ALA A 240 14.92 14.99 0.71
C ALA A 240 15.19 16.50 0.69
N ASP A 241 15.62 17.07 -0.44
CA ASP A 241 15.93 18.51 -0.51
C ASP A 241 14.67 19.35 -0.28
N LEU A 242 13.58 18.96 -0.94
CA LEU A 242 12.25 19.54 -0.72
C LEU A 242 11.95 19.59 0.77
N ASN A 243 12.21 18.51 1.49
CA ASN A 243 11.76 18.35 2.86
C ASN A 243 12.70 18.93 3.92
N VAL A 244 14.00 19.09 3.64
CA VAL A 244 14.97 19.65 4.59
C VAL A 244 15.31 21.12 4.30
N ASN A 245 15.31 21.54 3.03
CA ASN A 245 15.71 22.90 2.64
C ASN A 245 14.54 23.81 2.26
N TYR A 246 13.55 23.29 1.52
CA TYR A 246 12.47 24.13 0.96
C TYR A 246 11.17 24.12 1.78
N ASN A 247 10.87 23.04 2.48
CA ASN A 247 9.64 22.96 3.27
C ASN A 247 9.75 23.82 4.54
N ASN A 248 8.73 24.62 4.80
CA ASN A 248 8.63 25.50 5.98
C ASN A 248 8.22 24.74 7.25
N SER A 249 7.98 23.43 7.17
CA SER A 249 7.81 22.57 8.33
C SER A 249 9.01 22.69 9.28
N THR A 250 8.73 22.77 10.59
CA THR A 250 9.75 22.69 11.65
C THR A 250 10.45 21.34 11.68
N ASP A 251 9.79 20.30 11.16
CA ASP A 251 10.29 18.94 11.15
C ASP A 251 10.94 18.62 9.80
N LYS A 252 12.27 18.54 9.85
CA LYS A 252 13.19 18.47 8.71
C LYS A 252 14.09 17.24 8.79
N GLU A 253 13.48 16.10 9.09
CA GLU A 253 14.18 14.82 9.14
C GLU A 253 13.48 13.75 8.32
N ILE A 254 14.27 12.88 7.71
CA ILE A 254 13.80 11.67 7.02
C ILE A 254 14.59 10.50 7.60
N ILE A 255 13.88 9.61 8.28
CA ILE A 255 14.47 8.44 8.93
C ILE A 255 14.29 7.24 8.00
N ILE A 256 15.36 6.48 7.78
CA ILE A 256 15.42 5.44 6.76
C ILE A 256 15.74 4.10 7.42
N TYR A 257 14.84 3.14 7.24
CA TYR A 257 14.93 1.79 7.78
C TYR A 257 15.11 0.78 6.63
N PRO A 258 16.16 -0.05 6.66
CA PRO A 258 16.30 -1.12 5.67
C PRO A 258 15.18 -2.14 5.84
N ILE A 259 14.60 -2.60 4.74
CA ILE A 259 13.59 -3.67 4.76
C ILE A 259 14.31 -5.01 4.62
N ASN A 260 13.93 -5.97 5.47
CA ASN A 260 14.53 -7.30 5.51
C ASN A 260 13.79 -8.22 4.53
N LEU A 261 14.17 -8.15 3.26
CA LEU A 261 13.66 -8.98 2.16
C LEU A 261 14.81 -9.70 1.45
N THR A 262 14.53 -10.85 0.82
CA THR A 262 15.49 -11.43 -0.13
C THR A 262 15.63 -10.53 -1.36
N ARG A 263 16.64 -10.79 -2.20
CA ARG A 263 16.83 -10.05 -3.45
C ARG A 263 15.64 -10.22 -4.40
N GLU A 264 15.09 -11.42 -4.48
CA GLU A 264 13.93 -11.75 -5.30
C GLU A 264 12.68 -11.00 -4.82
N GLN A 265 12.44 -10.97 -3.51
CA GLN A 265 11.35 -10.21 -2.92
C GLN A 265 11.52 -8.70 -3.11
N THR A 266 12.75 -8.19 -3.00
CA THR A 266 13.07 -6.77 -3.25
C THR A 266 12.78 -6.39 -4.69
N ARG A 267 13.19 -7.24 -5.65
CA ARG A 267 12.87 -7.07 -7.08
C ARG A 267 11.37 -7.12 -7.34
N ALA A 268 10.66 -8.10 -6.78
CA ALA A 268 9.21 -8.20 -6.91
C ALA A 268 8.51 -6.96 -6.34
N LEU A 269 8.98 -6.46 -5.19
CA LEU A 269 8.41 -5.28 -4.55
C LEU A 269 8.61 -4.02 -5.40
N LEU A 270 9.78 -3.87 -6.00
CA LEU A 270 10.06 -2.77 -6.93
C LEU A 270 9.14 -2.82 -8.14
N VAL A 271 9.01 -3.97 -8.80
CA VAL A 271 8.12 -4.14 -9.96
C VAL A 271 6.69 -3.78 -9.58
N GLU A 272 6.20 -4.30 -8.46
CA GLU A 272 4.85 -4.02 -7.99
C GLU A 272 4.65 -2.54 -7.65
N THR A 273 5.64 -1.91 -7.01
CA THR A 273 5.63 -0.48 -6.69
C THR A 273 5.48 0.36 -7.96
N ILE A 274 6.28 0.08 -9.00
CA ILE A 274 6.24 0.82 -10.27
C ILE A 274 4.91 0.60 -10.99
N LYS A 275 4.42 -0.65 -11.05
CA LYS A 275 3.13 -0.94 -11.70
C LYS A 275 2.00 -0.18 -11.02
N GLN A 276 1.98 -0.15 -9.70
CA GLN A 276 0.91 0.46 -8.93
C GLN A 276 0.98 1.99 -8.86
N SER A 277 2.19 2.57 -8.99
CA SER A 277 2.34 4.01 -9.13
C SER A 277 1.84 4.52 -10.49
N CYS A 278 1.80 3.67 -11.49
CA CYS A 278 1.35 3.98 -12.85
C CYS A 278 -0.15 3.72 -13.10
N VAL A 279 -0.89 3.22 -12.12
CA VAL A 279 -2.35 3.00 -12.22
C VAL A 279 -3.07 4.34 -12.25
N ASN A 280 -4.05 4.49 -13.14
CA ASN A 280 -4.96 5.64 -13.09
C ASN A 280 -5.87 5.51 -11.85
N ARG A 281 -5.78 6.49 -10.95
CA ARG A 281 -6.51 6.53 -9.68
C ARG A 281 -7.61 7.60 -9.65
N GLN A 282 -8.06 8.05 -10.81
CA GLN A 282 -9.19 8.98 -10.90
C GLN A 282 -10.40 8.42 -10.12
N GLY A 283 -10.98 9.25 -9.25
CA GLY A 283 -12.07 8.84 -8.35
C GLY A 283 -11.63 8.19 -7.02
N GLU A 284 -10.35 7.84 -6.87
CA GLU A 284 -9.81 7.45 -5.57
C GLU A 284 -9.48 8.68 -4.71
N TYR A 285 -9.76 8.61 -3.42
CA TYR A 285 -9.49 9.70 -2.47
C TYR A 285 -8.50 9.26 -1.40
N TYR A 286 -7.66 10.20 -0.98
CA TYR A 286 -6.78 10.03 0.17
C TYR A 286 -7.60 10.09 1.45
N HIS A 287 -7.48 9.06 2.28
CA HIS A 287 -8.16 8.98 3.58
C HIS A 287 -7.19 8.58 4.69
N THR A 288 -7.06 9.45 5.70
CA THR A 288 -6.08 9.35 6.79
C THR A 288 -5.95 7.97 7.46
N ILE A 289 -7.02 7.15 7.48
CA ILE A 289 -7.01 5.81 8.13
C ILE A 289 -7.12 4.65 7.12
N ARG A 290 -7.74 4.87 5.96
CA ARG A 290 -8.27 3.79 5.11
C ARG A 290 -7.49 3.66 3.80
N ASN A 291 -7.11 4.79 3.21
CA ASN A 291 -6.38 4.88 1.96
C ASN A 291 -5.33 6.00 2.07
N ASN A 292 -4.21 5.70 2.72
CA ASN A 292 -3.15 6.67 2.99
C ASN A 292 -1.80 6.11 2.52
N CYS A 293 -0.72 6.84 2.78
CA CYS A 293 0.63 6.38 2.48
C CYS A 293 0.96 5.04 3.15
N THR A 294 0.77 4.92 4.46
CA THR A 294 1.13 3.73 5.23
C THR A 294 0.38 2.47 4.79
N ASN A 295 -0.95 2.53 4.65
CA ASN A 295 -1.78 1.40 4.26
C ASN A 295 -1.32 0.82 2.93
N ASN A 296 -1.11 1.68 1.94
CA ASN A 296 -0.71 1.26 0.61
C ASN A 296 0.70 0.66 0.58
N LEU A 297 1.64 1.18 1.39
CA LEU A 297 2.95 0.53 1.54
C LEU A 297 2.85 -0.85 2.18
N ILE A 298 1.97 -1.03 3.18
CA ILE A 298 1.72 -2.36 3.75
C ILE A 298 1.08 -3.31 2.74
N ILE A 299 0.17 -2.82 1.89
CA ILE A 299 -0.41 -3.61 0.78
C ILE A 299 0.69 -4.06 -0.17
N LEU A 300 1.59 -3.17 -0.59
CA LEU A 300 2.72 -3.51 -1.45
C LEU A 300 3.63 -4.56 -0.80
N LEU A 301 3.98 -4.39 0.49
CA LEU A 301 4.79 -5.36 1.22
C LEU A 301 4.11 -6.73 1.28
N ASN A 302 2.81 -6.79 1.58
CA ASN A 302 2.07 -8.06 1.67
C ASN A 302 2.05 -8.85 0.36
N ARG A 303 2.22 -8.20 -0.80
CA ARG A 303 2.27 -8.86 -2.11
C ARG A 303 3.53 -9.69 -2.30
N VAL A 304 4.62 -9.38 -1.59
CA VAL A 304 5.90 -10.07 -1.70
C VAL A 304 6.27 -10.88 -0.47
N LEU A 305 5.54 -10.68 0.64
CA LEU A 305 5.74 -11.44 1.86
C LEU A 305 5.08 -12.82 1.79
N PRO A 306 5.72 -13.86 2.37
CA PRO A 306 5.07 -15.15 2.55
C PRO A 306 3.86 -15.01 3.47
N ALA A 307 2.87 -15.90 3.31
CA ALA A 307 1.54 -15.76 3.92
C ALA A 307 1.58 -15.58 5.45
N ASP A 308 2.49 -16.27 6.14
CA ASP A 308 2.71 -16.22 7.58
C ASP A 308 3.29 -14.88 8.07
N LYS A 309 3.98 -14.13 7.19
CA LYS A 309 4.57 -12.82 7.50
C LYS A 309 3.68 -11.64 7.11
N ARG A 310 2.61 -11.87 6.34
CA ARG A 310 1.67 -10.82 5.92
C ARG A 310 1.06 -10.08 7.11
N ILE A 311 0.84 -8.78 6.93
CA ILE A 311 0.32 -7.86 7.93
C ILE A 311 -1.17 -7.68 7.70
N LYS A 312 -1.98 -7.99 8.71
CA LYS A 312 -3.41 -7.73 8.67
C LYS A 312 -3.69 -6.24 8.87
N LEU A 313 -4.27 -5.59 7.86
CA LEU A 313 -4.73 -4.20 7.92
C LEU A 313 -5.96 -4.03 8.83
N TRP A 314 -6.69 -5.12 9.11
CA TRP A 314 -7.90 -5.14 9.92
C TRP A 314 -7.68 -6.00 11.18
N LYS A 315 -8.21 -5.56 12.32
CA LYS A 315 -8.35 -6.40 13.52
C LYS A 315 -9.61 -7.25 13.45
N ILE A 316 -10.68 -6.66 12.95
CA ILE A 316 -11.95 -7.33 12.60
C ILE A 316 -12.24 -6.93 11.16
N PRO A 317 -12.30 -7.88 10.21
CA PRO A 317 -12.58 -7.57 8.80
C PRO A 317 -13.79 -6.65 8.66
N SER A 318 -13.65 -5.60 7.86
CA SER A 318 -14.72 -4.63 7.55
C SER A 318 -15.32 -3.82 8.71
N MET A 319 -14.83 -4.00 9.95
CA MET A 319 -15.37 -3.32 11.13
C MET A 319 -14.31 -2.48 11.86
N LEU A 320 -13.13 -3.04 12.11
CA LEU A 320 -12.09 -2.37 12.90
C LEU A 320 -10.72 -2.41 12.22
N TYR A 321 -10.25 -1.24 11.76
CA TYR A 321 -8.91 -1.09 11.20
C TYR A 321 -7.83 -1.28 12.27
N ASN A 322 -6.73 -1.92 11.87
CA ASN A 322 -5.56 -2.10 12.71
C ASN A 322 -4.72 -0.82 12.71
N LEU A 323 -5.02 0.09 13.64
CA LEU A 323 -4.29 1.37 13.77
C LEU A 323 -2.77 1.20 13.93
N LYS A 324 -2.29 0.05 14.40
CA LYS A 324 -0.84 -0.23 14.46
C LYS A 324 -0.23 -0.45 13.08
N ALA A 325 -1.01 -0.94 12.12
CA ALA A 325 -0.58 -1.19 10.74
C ALA A 325 -0.88 -0.02 9.79
N THR A 326 -1.77 0.90 10.18
CA THR A 326 -2.25 1.99 9.30
C THR A 326 -1.81 3.39 9.71
N MET A 327 -1.25 3.54 10.91
CA MET A 327 -0.75 4.83 11.38
C MET A 327 0.77 4.94 11.21
N PRO A 328 1.27 6.00 10.55
CA PRO A 328 2.68 6.23 10.22
C PRO A 328 3.68 6.03 11.37
N VAL A 329 3.36 6.51 12.58
CA VAL A 329 4.27 6.40 13.73
C VAL A 329 4.24 4.99 14.33
N SER A 330 3.07 4.35 14.35
CA SER A 330 2.89 3.03 14.98
C SER A 330 3.40 1.88 14.10
N VAL A 331 3.37 2.05 12.78
CA VAL A 331 3.74 1.01 11.82
C VAL A 331 5.21 0.60 11.95
N VAL A 332 6.11 1.55 12.23
CA VAL A 332 7.55 1.28 12.40
C VAL A 332 7.79 0.27 13.52
N LYS A 333 7.21 0.52 14.70
CA LYS A 333 7.35 -0.38 15.86
C LYS A 333 6.82 -1.78 15.56
N MET A 334 5.71 -1.87 14.83
CA MET A 334 5.13 -3.14 14.42
C MET A 334 6.03 -3.89 13.42
N LEU A 335 6.53 -3.20 12.39
CA LEU A 335 7.41 -3.77 11.37
C LEU A 335 8.72 -4.26 11.99
N LYS A 336 9.33 -3.47 12.89
CA LYS A 336 10.50 -3.89 13.68
C LYS A 336 10.24 -5.13 14.51
N LYS A 337 9.13 -5.16 15.27
CA LYS A 337 8.75 -6.33 16.09
C LYS A 337 8.55 -7.60 15.25
N LYS A 338 8.11 -7.46 14.00
CA LYS A 338 7.97 -8.57 13.04
C LYS A 338 9.28 -8.93 12.32
N GLY A 339 10.38 -8.21 12.58
CA GLY A 339 11.65 -8.39 11.89
C GLY A 339 11.62 -8.00 10.41
N LEU A 340 10.61 -7.22 9.97
CA LEU A 340 10.43 -6.82 8.57
C LEU A 340 11.27 -5.60 8.18
N ILE A 341 11.63 -4.77 9.16
CA ILE A 341 12.59 -3.68 8.98
C ILE A 341 13.65 -3.72 10.09
N GLY A 342 14.86 -3.26 9.77
CA GLY A 342 15.96 -3.15 10.72
C GLY A 342 15.92 -1.87 11.56
N GLU A 343 17.03 -1.61 12.24
CA GLU A 343 17.27 -0.33 12.90
C GLU A 343 17.44 0.82 11.89
N ALA A 344 17.30 2.06 12.36
CA ALA A 344 17.49 3.21 11.49
C ALA A 344 18.91 3.18 10.94
N ALA A 345 19.05 3.04 9.62
CA ALA A 345 20.35 3.02 8.96
C ALA A 345 20.88 4.45 8.75
N LEU A 346 19.97 5.40 8.58
CA LEU A 346 20.29 6.78 8.27
C LEU A 346 19.13 7.70 8.68
N THR A 347 19.47 8.90 9.15
CA THR A 347 18.52 10.01 9.29
C THR A 347 19.08 11.18 8.49
N ILE A 348 18.36 11.59 7.45
CA ILE A 348 18.70 12.77 6.64
C ILE A 348 18.10 14.00 7.30
N THR A 349 18.94 14.97 7.61
CA THR A 349 18.57 16.30 8.12
C THR A 349 19.18 17.37 7.20
N LYS A 350 18.95 18.64 7.52
CA LYS A 350 19.58 19.74 6.77
C LYS A 350 21.11 19.72 6.91
N GLU A 351 21.61 19.37 8.07
CA GLU A 351 23.03 19.42 8.44
C GLU A 351 23.85 18.34 7.75
N ASN A 352 23.25 17.18 7.47
CA ASN A 352 23.94 16.04 6.89
C ASN A 352 23.42 15.68 5.49
N PHE A 353 22.58 16.54 4.90
CA PHE A 353 21.92 16.30 3.61
C PHE A 353 22.90 15.76 2.57
N VAL A 354 23.94 16.55 2.24
CA VAL A 354 24.95 16.22 1.22
C VAL A 354 25.68 14.91 1.53
N THR A 355 26.13 14.72 2.77
CA THR A 355 26.95 13.56 3.15
C THR A 355 26.14 12.27 3.32
N SER A 356 24.82 12.38 3.44
CA SER A 356 23.91 11.27 3.64
C SER A 356 23.40 10.67 2.33
N PHE A 357 23.40 11.44 1.24
CA PHE A 357 23.05 10.93 -0.10
C PHE A 357 23.88 9.73 -0.51
N ASP A 358 25.19 9.85 -0.35
CA ASP A 358 26.13 8.83 -0.82
C ASP A 358 26.04 7.51 -0.05
N ARG A 359 25.30 7.48 1.06
CA ARG A 359 25.16 6.31 1.93
C ARG A 359 24.00 5.40 1.53
N ILE A 360 23.13 5.84 0.62
CA ILE A 360 22.02 5.01 0.11
C ILE A 360 22.42 4.44 -1.25
N LYS A 361 23.37 3.51 -1.23
CA LYS A 361 23.82 2.74 -2.40
C LYS A 361 23.55 1.27 -2.14
#